data_AF-A0A7Y2ZZS4-F1
#
_entry.id   AF-A0A7Y2ZZS4-F1
#
_cell.length_a   1.000
_cell.length_b   1.000
_cell.length_c   1.000
_cell.angle_alpha   90.00
_cell.angle_beta   90.00
_cell.angle_gamma   90.00
#
_symmetry.space_group_name_H-M   'P 1'
#
loop_
_entity.id
_entity.type
_entity.pdbx_description
1 polymer ?
#
loop_
_entity_poly.entity_id
_entity_poly.type
_entity_poly.pdbx_seq_one_letter_code
_entity_poly.pdbx_strand_id
1 'polypeptide(L)'
;MHNSVIKKILLIAFILSQFGSLEANANELYFIDAHSQVDHTVVPINKIISLMDSVGVRHTILSARGNLKGKTLLRFTKENTGRVIPAVRTKGKPYDKGSEKYYEMLKKQIATKQYQAIAEVLLYHAKKGNKAPGVIAYPDDKRVQSALNLAIKNSWPLFVHIEFASLEGKKRKSFMRAFKKMLNRYPDQPFILTHMGQLSSNRCLRLINNHKNVYFHTGWTNPVAVKSSNQPWTNVFKGDHLSPEWKNLFIQYPQRFIFALDNVFSEHWGGFYQKQMSYWKRAFAELPSDASHLIAHGNAERLWHITQTPQ
;
A
#
# COMPACT_ATOMS: atom_id res chain seq x y z
N MET A 1 -29.09 -43.09 -46.41
CA MET A 1 -28.79 -42.90 -44.98
C MET A 1 -27.28 -42.84 -44.77
N HIS A 2 -26.70 -41.63 -44.71
CA HIS A 2 -25.40 -41.30 -44.07
C HIS A 2 -24.95 -39.94 -44.63
N ASN A 3 -25.08 -38.86 -43.85
CA ASN A 3 -24.24 -37.64 -43.89
C ASN A 3 -24.89 -36.49 -43.10
N SER A 4 -25.05 -36.64 -41.78
CA SER A 4 -25.48 -35.51 -40.93
C SER A 4 -24.85 -35.46 -39.54
N VAL A 5 -23.97 -36.39 -39.16
CA VAL A 5 -23.47 -36.47 -37.77
C VAL A 5 -22.11 -35.75 -37.58
N ILE A 6 -21.34 -35.48 -38.63
CA ILE A 6 -19.95 -35.01 -38.49
C ILE A 6 -19.83 -33.48 -38.26
N LYS A 7 -20.88 -32.67 -38.52
CA LYS A 7 -20.80 -31.20 -38.36
C LYS A 7 -21.14 -30.66 -36.95
N LYS A 8 -21.61 -31.50 -36.00
CA LYS A 8 -21.94 -31.05 -34.63
C LYS A 8 -20.83 -31.24 -33.60
N ILE A 9 -19.77 -31.98 -33.91
CA ILE A 9 -18.68 -32.27 -32.95
C ILE A 9 -17.60 -31.18 -32.94
N LEU A 10 -17.46 -30.40 -34.01
CA LEU A 10 -16.46 -29.34 -34.12
C LEU A 10 -16.82 -28.02 -33.40
N LEU A 11 -18.09 -27.81 -33.02
CA LEU A 11 -18.51 -26.57 -32.35
C LEU A 11 -18.41 -26.62 -30.82
N ILE A 12 -18.26 -27.82 -30.23
CA ILE A 12 -18.12 -27.98 -28.78
C ILE A 12 -16.66 -27.84 -28.33
N ALA A 13 -15.69 -28.10 -29.21
CA ALA A 13 -14.27 -27.97 -28.90
C ALA A 13 -13.76 -26.52 -28.82
N PHE A 14 -14.51 -25.54 -29.34
CA PHE A 14 -14.08 -24.13 -29.36
C PHE A 14 -14.58 -23.31 -28.15
N ILE A 15 -15.50 -23.86 -27.35
CA ILE A 15 -16.00 -23.19 -26.13
C ILE A 15 -15.16 -23.58 -24.91
N LEU A 16 -14.53 -24.76 -24.90
CA LEU A 16 -13.66 -25.21 -23.80
C LEU A 16 -12.29 -24.52 -23.74
N SER A 17 -11.82 -23.91 -24.84
CA SER A 17 -10.53 -23.19 -24.85
C SER A 17 -10.60 -21.78 -24.27
N GLN A 18 -11.79 -21.15 -24.19
CA GLN A 18 -11.95 -19.81 -23.62
C GLN A 18 -12.13 -19.80 -22.09
N PHE A 19 -12.61 -20.91 -21.50
CA PHE A 19 -12.69 -21.02 -20.04
C PHE A 19 -11.33 -21.27 -19.39
N GLY A 20 -10.41 -21.98 -20.06
CA GLY A 20 -9.06 -22.22 -19.56
C GLY A 20 -8.21 -20.94 -19.43
N SER A 21 -8.41 -19.95 -20.30
CA SER A 21 -7.67 -18.68 -20.27
C SER A 21 -8.14 -17.71 -19.18
N LEU A 22 -9.40 -17.81 -18.73
CA LEU A 22 -9.95 -16.97 -17.65
C LEU A 22 -9.48 -17.46 -16.28
N GLU A 23 -9.45 -18.78 -16.05
CA GLU A 23 -8.90 -19.36 -14.82
C GLU A 23 -7.37 -19.27 -14.75
N ALA A 24 -6.68 -19.38 -15.90
CA ALA A 24 -5.22 -19.22 -15.95
C ALA A 24 -4.76 -17.80 -15.57
N ASN A 25 -5.51 -16.77 -15.95
CA ASN A 25 -5.20 -15.38 -15.59
C ASN A 25 -5.46 -15.07 -14.11
N ALA A 26 -6.43 -15.75 -13.48
CA ALA A 26 -6.72 -15.58 -12.05
C ALA A 26 -5.65 -16.21 -11.13
N ASN A 27 -4.83 -17.13 -11.66
CA ASN A 27 -3.81 -17.86 -10.91
C ASN A 27 -2.39 -17.28 -11.02
N GLU A 28 -2.17 -16.24 -11.82
CA GLU A 28 -0.84 -15.62 -11.92
C GLU A 28 -0.59 -14.67 -10.73
N LEU A 29 0.51 -14.89 -9.98
CA LEU A 29 0.93 -13.96 -8.93
C LEU A 29 1.48 -12.67 -9.56
N TYR A 30 0.84 -11.54 -9.27
CA TYR A 30 1.35 -10.20 -9.58
C TYR A 30 1.34 -9.31 -8.34
N PHE A 31 1.92 -8.12 -8.48
CA PHE A 31 2.12 -7.20 -7.37
C PHE A 31 1.33 -5.90 -7.57
N ILE A 32 0.62 -5.48 -6.52
CA ILE A 32 0.07 -4.14 -6.37
C ILE A 32 0.91 -3.40 -5.34
N ASP A 33 1.66 -2.39 -5.78
CA ASP A 33 2.33 -1.49 -4.85
C ASP A 33 1.32 -0.53 -4.23
N ALA A 34 0.76 -0.92 -3.08
CA ALA A 34 -0.32 -0.20 -2.42
C ALA A 34 0.07 1.17 -1.82
N HIS A 35 1.34 1.58 -1.89
CA HIS A 35 1.74 2.93 -1.56
C HIS A 35 3.11 3.28 -2.16
N SER A 36 3.12 4.30 -3.01
CA SER A 36 4.33 5.02 -3.40
C SER A 36 4.02 6.49 -3.68
N GLN A 37 5.08 7.28 -3.87
CA GLN A 37 5.02 8.72 -4.07
C GLN A 37 5.89 9.13 -5.25
N VAL A 38 5.43 10.16 -5.97
CA VAL A 38 6.16 10.73 -7.11
C VAL A 38 6.29 12.25 -6.96
N ASP A 39 7.48 12.73 -7.32
CA ASP A 39 7.82 14.15 -7.41
C ASP A 39 8.47 14.43 -8.76
N HIS A 40 8.35 15.67 -9.24
CA HIS A 40 8.97 16.14 -10.49
C HIS A 40 10.50 16.13 -10.46
N THR A 41 11.12 16.16 -9.27
CA THR A 41 12.59 16.10 -9.09
C THR A 41 13.10 14.70 -8.78
N VAL A 42 12.21 13.75 -8.51
CA VAL A 42 12.56 12.40 -8.03
C VAL A 42 12.67 11.44 -9.20
N VAL A 43 11.61 11.37 -10.01
CA VAL A 43 11.59 10.54 -11.20
C VAL A 43 10.64 11.20 -12.19
N PRO A 44 11.01 11.31 -13.49
CA PRO A 44 10.07 11.74 -14.51
C PRO A 44 8.84 10.82 -14.45
N ILE A 45 7.65 11.41 -14.30
CA ILE A 45 6.43 10.64 -14.08
C ILE A 45 6.14 9.64 -15.21
N ASN A 46 6.56 9.95 -16.44
CA ASN A 46 6.45 9.08 -17.61
C ASN A 46 7.36 7.84 -17.56
N LYS A 47 8.33 7.76 -16.64
CA LYS A 47 9.14 6.55 -16.40
C LYS A 47 8.50 5.59 -15.41
N ILE A 48 7.47 5.99 -14.67
CA ILE A 48 6.88 5.16 -13.60
C ILE A 48 6.38 3.82 -14.16
N ILE A 49 5.70 3.81 -15.31
CA ILE A 49 5.17 2.58 -15.91
C ILE A 49 6.30 1.63 -16.31
N SER A 50 7.30 2.10 -17.06
CA SER A 50 8.41 1.23 -17.48
C SER A 50 9.22 0.70 -16.28
N LEU A 51 9.34 1.48 -15.21
CA LEU A 51 9.97 1.02 -13.97
C LEU A 51 9.12 -0.04 -13.26
N MET A 52 7.80 0.13 -13.19
CA MET A 52 6.88 -0.89 -12.68
C MET A 52 6.97 -2.19 -13.50
N ASP A 53 6.96 -2.09 -14.83
CA ASP A 53 7.07 -3.24 -15.74
C ASP A 53 8.40 -3.99 -15.51
N SER A 54 9.51 -3.26 -15.34
CA SER A 54 10.84 -3.85 -15.14
C SER A 54 10.96 -4.73 -13.89
N VAL A 55 10.04 -4.59 -12.94
CA VAL A 55 10.03 -5.39 -11.71
C VAL A 55 8.76 -6.24 -11.55
N GLY A 56 7.81 -6.19 -12.49
CA GLY A 56 6.56 -6.95 -12.45
C GLY A 56 5.51 -6.39 -11.47
N VAL A 57 5.49 -5.07 -11.25
CA VAL A 57 4.40 -4.40 -10.52
C VAL A 57 3.31 -4.01 -11.51
N ARG A 58 2.10 -4.52 -11.31
CA ARG A 58 0.97 -4.30 -12.23
C ARG A 58 0.22 -3.03 -11.91
N HIS A 59 -0.01 -2.75 -10.63
CA HIS A 59 -0.72 -1.56 -10.18
C HIS A 59 0.07 -0.82 -9.11
N THR A 60 -0.08 0.50 -9.04
CA THR A 60 0.45 1.30 -7.92
C THR A 60 -0.59 2.32 -7.44
N ILE A 61 -0.73 2.43 -6.12
CA ILE A 61 -1.45 3.55 -5.50
C ILE A 61 -0.45 4.68 -5.29
N LEU A 62 -0.60 5.73 -6.09
CA LEU A 62 0.41 6.75 -6.26
C LEU A 62 -0.10 8.11 -5.77
N SER A 63 0.71 8.77 -4.94
CA SER A 63 0.44 10.14 -4.49
C SER A 63 1.49 11.13 -4.99
N ALA A 64 1.05 12.36 -5.24
CA ALA A 64 1.95 13.45 -5.59
C ALA A 64 2.59 14.02 -4.32
N ARG A 65 3.90 14.27 -4.35
CA ARG A 65 4.64 14.98 -3.28
C ARG A 65 5.35 16.22 -3.82
N GLY A 66 6.01 16.96 -2.92
CA GLY A 66 6.80 18.14 -3.26
C GLY A 66 6.01 19.18 -4.05
N ASN A 67 6.54 19.59 -5.21
CA ASN A 67 5.86 20.57 -6.09
C ASN A 67 5.10 19.91 -7.26
N LEU A 68 5.06 18.58 -7.33
CA LEU A 68 4.23 17.91 -8.32
C LEU A 68 2.75 18.25 -8.07
N LYS A 69 2.09 18.79 -9.10
CA LYS A 69 0.70 19.22 -9.02
C LYS A 69 -0.24 18.02 -9.15
N GLY A 70 -1.30 17.98 -8.35
CA GLY A 70 -2.33 16.93 -8.42
C GLY A 70 -2.90 16.76 -9.82
N LYS A 71 -3.15 17.85 -10.55
CA LYS A 71 -3.61 17.79 -11.96
C LYS A 71 -2.67 17.01 -12.90
N THR A 72 -1.36 17.06 -12.65
CA THR A 72 -0.38 16.31 -13.44
C THR A 72 -0.49 14.82 -13.15
N LEU A 73 -0.62 14.45 -11.88
CA LEU A 73 -0.87 13.06 -11.48
C LEU A 73 -2.19 12.54 -12.05
N LEU A 74 -3.27 13.32 -11.99
CA LEU A 74 -4.58 12.91 -12.51
C LEU A 74 -4.56 12.70 -14.03
N ARG A 75 -3.89 13.59 -14.79
CA ARG A 75 -3.70 13.40 -16.24
C ARG A 75 -2.91 12.12 -16.53
N PHE A 76 -1.78 11.93 -15.84
CA PHE A 76 -0.97 10.73 -16.00
C PHE A 76 -1.75 9.44 -15.66
N THR A 77 -2.61 9.49 -14.64
CA THR A 77 -3.49 8.38 -14.28
C THR A 77 -4.48 8.07 -15.39
N LYS A 78 -5.11 9.10 -16.00
CA LYS A 78 -6.04 8.93 -17.12
C LYS A 78 -5.37 8.26 -18.32
N GLU A 79 -4.15 8.67 -18.63
CA GLU A 79 -3.32 8.09 -19.71
C GLU A 79 -2.89 6.64 -19.41
N ASN A 80 -2.90 6.23 -18.14
CA ASN A 80 -2.47 4.90 -17.68
C ASN A 80 -3.56 4.24 -16.82
N THR A 81 -4.80 4.32 -17.31
CA THR A 81 -6.00 3.81 -16.62
C THR A 81 -5.81 2.33 -16.30
N GLY A 82 -6.14 1.95 -15.08
CA GLY A 82 -5.94 0.59 -14.59
C GLY A 82 -4.51 0.27 -14.17
N ARG A 83 -3.49 1.11 -14.41
CA ARG A 83 -2.12 0.88 -13.90
C ARG A 83 -1.81 1.73 -12.66
N VAL A 84 -2.37 2.92 -12.59
CA VAL A 84 -2.11 3.89 -11.52
C VAL A 84 -3.43 4.27 -10.85
N ILE A 85 -3.44 4.27 -9.53
CA ILE A 85 -4.59 4.65 -8.70
C ILE A 85 -4.19 5.94 -7.97
N PRO A 86 -4.85 7.08 -8.25
CA PRO A 86 -4.42 8.36 -7.71
C PRO A 86 -4.90 8.50 -6.27
N ALA A 87 -3.95 8.75 -5.36
CA ALA A 87 -4.22 8.98 -3.95
C ALA A 87 -4.19 10.47 -3.59
N VAL A 88 -5.17 10.89 -2.78
CA VAL A 88 -5.25 12.25 -2.21
C VAL A 88 -3.99 12.50 -1.40
N ARG A 89 -3.26 13.57 -1.73
CA ARG A 89 -2.10 14.01 -0.95
C ARG A 89 -2.57 14.52 0.41
N THR A 90 -1.95 14.00 1.46
CA THR A 90 -2.21 14.32 2.87
C THR A 90 -1.01 15.02 3.55
N LYS A 91 0.20 14.87 3.00
CA LYS A 91 1.43 15.45 3.55
C LYS A 91 1.83 16.78 2.94
N GLY A 92 2.59 17.56 3.71
CA GLY A 92 3.30 18.76 3.26
C GLY A 92 3.21 19.88 4.29
N LYS A 93 3.86 21.01 3.99
CA LYS A 93 3.94 22.18 4.90
C LYS A 93 2.59 22.58 5.54
N PRO A 94 1.44 22.58 4.82
CA PRO A 94 0.16 22.89 5.45
C PRO A 94 -0.26 21.90 6.54
N TYR A 95 0.00 20.60 6.33
CA TYR A 95 -0.27 19.53 7.29
C TYR A 95 0.63 19.66 8.52
N ASP A 96 1.93 19.86 8.29
CA ASP A 96 2.93 19.99 9.36
C ASP A 96 2.58 21.15 10.29
N LYS A 97 2.08 22.26 9.72
CA LYS A 97 1.64 23.46 10.45
C LYS A 97 0.21 23.39 11.01
N GLY A 98 -0.58 22.37 10.65
CA GLY A 98 -2.01 22.31 11.00
C GLY A 98 -2.84 23.50 10.50
N SER A 99 -2.41 24.15 9.42
CA SER A 99 -3.04 25.37 8.90
C SER A 99 -4.31 25.10 8.11
N GLU A 100 -5.19 26.11 7.96
CA GLU A 100 -6.44 25.98 7.19
C GLU A 100 -6.22 25.54 5.73
N LYS A 101 -5.05 25.89 5.16
CA LYS A 101 -4.62 25.47 3.83
C LYS A 101 -4.59 23.94 3.65
N TYR A 102 -4.40 23.17 4.72
CA TYR A 102 -4.46 21.71 4.66
C TYR A 102 -5.88 21.23 4.35
N TYR A 103 -6.89 21.75 5.05
CA TYR A 103 -8.28 21.36 4.85
C TYR A 103 -8.78 21.81 3.47
N GLU A 104 -8.40 23.01 3.04
CA GLU A 104 -8.69 23.50 1.68
C GLU A 104 -8.03 22.64 0.59
N MET A 105 -6.79 22.17 0.82
CA MET A 105 -6.12 21.24 -0.08
C MET A 105 -6.87 19.90 -0.18
N LEU A 106 -7.34 19.36 0.94
CA LEU A 106 -8.16 18.14 0.94
C LEU A 106 -9.48 18.33 0.19
N LYS A 107 -10.23 19.39 0.50
CA LYS A 107 -11.50 19.73 -0.17
C LYS A 107 -11.31 19.84 -1.68
N LYS A 108 -10.29 20.58 -2.14
CA LYS A 108 -10.01 20.76 -3.57
C LYS A 108 -9.68 19.47 -4.29
N GLN A 109 -8.91 18.58 -3.67
CA GLN A 109 -8.60 17.27 -4.26
C GLN A 109 -9.87 16.41 -4.39
N ILE A 110 -10.67 16.30 -3.33
CA ILE A 110 -11.91 15.51 -3.34
C ILE A 110 -12.95 16.07 -4.32
N ALA A 111 -13.04 17.39 -4.47
CA ALA A 111 -13.96 18.03 -5.41
C ALA A 111 -13.74 17.61 -6.87
N THR A 112 -12.53 17.12 -7.22
CA THR A 112 -12.25 16.61 -8.57
C THR A 112 -12.98 15.30 -8.89
N LYS A 113 -13.40 14.54 -7.87
CA LYS A 113 -14.00 13.19 -7.99
C LYS A 113 -13.14 12.16 -8.76
N GLN A 114 -11.85 12.44 -8.96
CA GLN A 114 -10.94 11.57 -9.73
C GLN A 114 -9.99 10.75 -8.85
N TYR A 115 -9.86 11.09 -7.56
CA TYR A 115 -9.07 10.31 -6.61
C TYR A 115 -9.82 9.07 -6.17
N GLN A 116 -9.07 7.97 -5.93
CA GLN A 116 -9.61 6.66 -5.57
C GLN A 116 -8.98 6.07 -4.30
N ALA A 117 -8.09 6.84 -3.66
CA ALA A 117 -7.44 6.47 -2.41
C ALA A 117 -7.04 7.73 -1.63
N ILE A 118 -6.66 7.54 -0.37
CA ILE A 118 -6.01 8.56 0.45
C ILE A 118 -4.57 8.14 0.74
N ALA A 119 -3.63 9.08 0.58
CA ALA A 119 -2.23 8.81 0.89
C ALA A 119 -2.00 8.76 2.41
N GLU A 120 -0.80 8.35 2.79
CA GLU A 120 -0.43 8.15 4.19
C GLU A 120 -0.57 9.40 5.08
N VAL A 121 -1.16 9.26 6.26
CA VAL A 121 -1.34 10.35 7.23
C VAL A 121 -0.31 10.21 8.35
N LEU A 122 0.52 11.23 8.54
CA LEU A 122 1.57 11.23 9.58
C LEU A 122 0.97 11.50 10.96
N LEU A 123 0.85 10.47 11.79
CA LEU A 123 0.46 10.62 13.19
C LEU A 123 1.69 10.81 14.07
N TYR A 124 2.71 9.97 13.88
CA TYR A 124 4.00 10.18 14.49
C TYR A 124 5.12 9.87 13.50
N HIS A 125 5.95 10.86 13.25
CA HIS A 125 7.11 10.78 12.37
C HIS A 125 8.28 11.50 13.05
N ALA A 126 9.33 10.77 13.40
CA ALA A 126 10.53 11.36 14.00
C ALA A 126 11.28 12.20 12.97
N LYS A 127 11.82 13.34 13.41
CA LYS A 127 12.61 14.23 12.56
C LYS A 127 13.81 13.48 11.97
N LYS A 128 14.04 13.61 10.66
CA LYS A 128 15.14 12.96 9.94
C LYS A 128 16.18 13.99 9.48
N GLY A 129 16.91 14.59 10.42
CA GLY A 129 17.82 15.70 10.12
C GLY A 129 17.10 16.81 9.32
N ASN A 130 17.63 17.13 8.13
CA ASN A 130 17.04 18.09 7.19
C ASN A 130 16.17 17.43 6.09
N LYS A 131 16.08 16.09 6.05
CA LYS A 131 15.35 15.36 4.99
C LYS A 131 13.83 15.38 5.21
N ALA A 132 13.38 15.35 6.47
CA ALA A 132 11.96 15.36 6.80
C ALA A 132 11.70 15.93 8.20
N PRO A 133 10.62 16.74 8.36
CA PRO A 133 10.25 17.31 9.66
C PRO A 133 9.77 16.23 10.64
N GLY A 134 9.86 16.55 11.93
CA GLY A 134 9.17 15.78 12.96
C GLY A 134 7.69 16.14 12.97
N VAL A 135 6.82 15.14 13.08
CA VAL A 135 5.36 15.32 13.16
C VAL A 135 4.82 14.59 14.37
N ILE A 136 3.97 15.29 15.12
CA ILE A 136 3.15 14.73 16.19
C ILE A 136 1.71 15.20 15.95
N ALA A 137 0.84 14.25 15.61
CA ALA A 137 -0.59 14.42 15.47
C ALA A 137 -1.25 13.18 16.09
N TYR A 138 -1.92 13.36 17.23
CA TYR A 138 -2.64 12.25 17.85
C TYR A 138 -3.85 11.87 17.00
N PRO A 139 -4.39 10.65 17.15
CA PRO A 139 -5.57 10.21 16.42
C PRO A 139 -6.75 11.18 16.45
N ASP A 140 -6.97 11.91 17.54
CA ASP A 140 -8.04 12.90 17.73
C ASP A 140 -7.71 14.30 17.17
N ASP A 141 -6.49 14.53 16.68
CA ASP A 141 -6.10 15.77 16.02
C ASP A 141 -7.00 16.06 14.81
N LYS A 142 -7.44 17.32 14.66
CA LYS A 142 -8.32 17.76 13.57
C LYS A 142 -7.78 17.38 12.20
N ARG A 143 -6.45 17.35 12.01
CA ARG A 143 -5.82 16.93 10.77
C ARG A 143 -6.09 15.47 10.44
N VAL A 144 -5.99 14.60 11.46
CA VAL A 144 -6.20 13.15 11.35
C VAL A 144 -7.69 12.86 11.19
N GLN A 145 -8.54 13.47 12.00
CA GLN A 145 -10.00 13.30 11.90
C GLN A 145 -10.54 13.77 10.55
N SER A 146 -9.98 14.84 9.97
CA SER A 146 -10.38 15.30 8.63
C SER A 146 -10.03 14.28 7.54
N ALA A 147 -8.84 13.68 7.59
CA ALA A 147 -8.45 12.62 6.66
C ALA A 147 -9.29 11.34 6.86
N LEU A 148 -9.55 10.96 8.11
CA LEU A 148 -10.39 9.82 8.46
C LEU A 148 -11.82 9.99 7.95
N ASN A 149 -12.43 11.16 8.15
CA ASN A 149 -13.79 11.43 7.67
C ASN A 149 -13.87 11.35 6.13
N LEU A 150 -12.82 11.77 5.42
CA LEU A 150 -12.74 11.59 3.97
C LEU A 150 -12.58 10.13 3.58
N ALA A 151 -11.74 9.36 4.27
CA ALA A 151 -11.58 7.93 4.01
C ALA A 151 -12.91 7.20 4.20
N ILE A 152 -13.60 7.42 5.32
CA ILE A 152 -14.93 6.84 5.61
C ILE A 152 -15.93 7.21 4.52
N LYS A 153 -16.05 8.50 4.18
CA LYS A 153 -17.04 8.98 3.18
C LYS A 153 -16.85 8.35 1.80
N ASN A 154 -15.61 7.99 1.44
CA ASN A 154 -15.28 7.42 0.15
C ASN A 154 -15.05 5.89 0.22
N SER A 155 -15.32 5.25 1.36
CA SER A 155 -15.06 3.82 1.59
C SER A 155 -13.63 3.39 1.32
N TRP A 156 -12.66 4.26 1.63
CA TRP A 156 -11.23 3.96 1.51
C TRP A 156 -10.65 3.53 2.86
N PRO A 157 -9.64 2.64 2.89
CA PRO A 157 -8.84 2.44 4.08
C PRO A 157 -8.12 3.74 4.47
N LEU A 158 -7.97 4.01 5.77
CA LEU A 158 -7.12 5.08 6.24
C LEU A 158 -5.69 4.55 6.44
N PHE A 159 -4.77 5.10 5.66
CA PHE A 159 -3.36 4.76 5.77
C PHE A 159 -2.67 5.66 6.81
N VAL A 160 -2.14 5.08 7.88
CA VAL A 160 -1.53 5.81 9.00
C VAL A 160 -0.05 5.50 9.16
N HIS A 161 0.74 6.53 9.45
CA HIS A 161 2.17 6.43 9.71
C HIS A 161 2.45 6.77 11.17
N ILE A 162 2.83 5.74 11.93
CA ILE A 162 3.24 5.84 13.32
C ILE A 162 4.55 5.08 13.50
N GLU A 163 5.64 5.81 13.74
CA GLU A 163 6.95 5.23 14.05
C GLU A 163 7.03 4.84 15.52
N PHE A 164 6.40 3.72 15.90
CA PHE A 164 6.34 3.33 17.31
C PHE A 164 7.72 3.04 17.90
N ALA A 165 8.67 2.52 17.13
CA ALA A 165 10.03 2.27 17.64
C ALA A 165 10.78 3.56 17.97
N SER A 166 10.41 4.69 17.37
CA SER A 166 10.91 6.03 17.72
C SER A 166 10.13 6.71 18.86
N LEU A 167 9.23 5.99 19.54
CA LEU A 167 8.51 6.42 20.73
C LEU A 167 8.97 5.61 21.94
N GLU A 168 9.21 6.31 23.06
CA GLU A 168 9.66 5.69 24.32
C GLU A 168 8.71 5.98 25.49
N GLY A 169 8.85 5.17 26.55
CA GLY A 169 8.20 5.36 27.85
C GLY A 169 6.69 5.66 27.80
N LYS A 170 6.27 6.69 28.53
CA LYS A 170 4.87 7.12 28.62
C LYS A 170 4.30 7.55 27.25
N LYS A 171 5.13 8.17 26.40
CA LYS A 171 4.70 8.68 25.09
C LYS A 171 4.28 7.54 24.17
N ARG A 172 5.08 6.45 24.12
CA ARG A 172 4.73 5.23 23.36
C ARG A 172 3.42 4.63 23.84
N LYS A 173 3.25 4.50 25.16
CA LYS A 173 2.02 3.95 25.77
C LYS A 173 0.79 4.82 25.43
N SER A 174 0.92 6.14 25.51
CA SER A 174 -0.16 7.07 25.19
C SER A 174 -0.55 7.02 23.71
N PHE A 175 0.41 7.02 22.78
CA PHE A 175 0.11 6.88 21.35
C PHE A 175 -0.56 5.55 21.01
N MET A 176 -0.06 4.44 21.56
CA MET A 176 -0.66 3.12 21.34
C MET A 176 -2.09 3.06 21.88
N ARG A 177 -2.34 3.62 23.08
CA ARG A 177 -3.68 3.71 23.66
C ARG A 177 -4.62 4.57 22.81
N ALA A 178 -4.15 5.72 22.34
CA ALA A 178 -4.93 6.59 21.45
C ALA A 178 -5.25 5.89 20.12
N PHE A 179 -4.29 5.19 19.54
CA PHE A 179 -4.48 4.43 18.31
C PHE A 179 -5.54 3.33 18.50
N LYS A 180 -5.42 2.51 19.55
CA LYS A 180 -6.42 1.48 19.90
C LYS A 180 -7.82 2.08 20.14
N LYS A 181 -7.90 3.25 20.77
CA LYS A 181 -9.18 3.96 20.95
C LYS A 181 -9.81 4.35 19.61
N MET A 182 -9.01 4.77 18.63
CA MET A 182 -9.48 5.04 17.28
C MET A 182 -9.95 3.76 16.57
N LEU A 183 -9.19 2.66 16.66
CA LEU A 183 -9.60 1.36 16.09
C LEU A 183 -10.96 0.90 16.65
N ASN A 184 -11.16 1.01 17.97
CA ASN A 184 -12.41 0.62 18.63
C ASN A 184 -13.60 1.53 18.26
N ARG A 185 -13.34 2.81 18.00
CA ARG A 185 -14.39 3.76 17.64
C ARG A 185 -14.94 3.54 16.24
N TYR A 186 -14.13 3.00 15.33
CA TYR A 186 -14.49 2.79 13.94
C TYR A 186 -14.27 1.32 13.52
N PRO A 187 -15.01 0.36 14.11
CA PRO A 187 -14.73 -1.07 13.98
C PRO A 187 -14.82 -1.60 12.55
N ASP A 188 -15.52 -0.92 11.65
CA ASP A 188 -15.69 -1.34 10.24
C ASP A 188 -14.79 -0.56 9.27
N GLN A 189 -14.11 0.50 9.75
CA GLN A 189 -13.19 1.29 8.94
C GLN A 189 -11.80 0.62 8.93
N PRO A 190 -11.24 0.24 7.77
CA PRO A 190 -9.88 -0.29 7.72
C PRO A 190 -8.83 0.77 8.04
N PHE A 191 -7.86 0.42 8.89
CA PHE A 191 -6.68 1.21 9.21
C PHE A 191 -5.42 0.46 8.83
N ILE A 192 -4.62 1.02 7.93
CA ILE A 192 -3.37 0.41 7.45
C ILE A 192 -2.19 1.10 8.14
N LEU A 193 -1.40 0.34 8.87
CA LEU A 193 -0.21 0.82 9.55
C LEU A 193 1.04 0.54 8.70
N THR A 194 1.67 1.60 8.18
CA THR A 194 2.86 1.45 7.31
C THR A 194 4.10 1.01 8.06
N HIS A 195 5.00 0.33 7.34
CA HIS A 195 6.27 -0.19 7.87
C HIS A 195 6.07 -1.13 9.06
N MET A 196 4.95 -1.85 9.09
CA MET A 196 4.46 -2.61 10.26
C MET A 196 4.32 -1.75 11.54
N GLY A 197 4.26 -0.42 11.41
CA GLY A 197 4.34 0.53 12.53
C GLY A 197 5.66 0.52 13.28
N GLN A 198 6.73 -0.04 12.68
CA GLN A 198 7.98 -0.39 13.36
C GLN A 198 7.74 -1.26 14.61
N LEU A 199 6.80 -2.22 14.48
CA LEU A 199 6.46 -3.19 15.50
C LEU A 199 7.11 -4.55 15.19
N SER A 200 7.37 -5.33 16.24
CA SER A 200 7.70 -6.75 16.09
C SER A 200 6.46 -7.56 15.70
N SER A 201 6.67 -8.78 15.19
CA SER A 201 5.60 -9.73 14.84
C SER A 201 4.61 -9.94 15.99
N ASN A 202 5.09 -10.19 17.21
CA ASN A 202 4.25 -10.36 18.40
C ASN A 202 3.41 -9.11 18.75
N ARG A 203 3.90 -7.91 18.44
CA ARG A 203 3.15 -6.66 18.65
C ARG A 203 2.08 -6.48 17.57
N CYS A 204 2.37 -6.87 16.33
CA CYS A 204 1.38 -6.88 15.24
C CYS A 204 0.28 -7.91 15.53
N LEU A 205 0.64 -9.14 15.92
CA LEU A 205 -0.31 -10.21 16.29
C LEU A 205 -1.26 -9.75 17.40
N ARG A 206 -0.75 -9.07 18.44
CA ARG A 206 -1.61 -8.51 19.49
C ARG A 206 -2.62 -7.49 18.96
N LEU A 207 -2.26 -6.67 17.97
CA LEU A 207 -3.22 -5.74 17.36
C LEU A 207 -4.26 -6.51 16.53
N ILE A 208 -3.82 -7.49 15.73
CA ILE A 208 -4.70 -8.34 14.90
C ILE A 208 -5.75 -9.05 15.76
N ASN A 209 -5.33 -9.67 16.87
CA ASN A 209 -6.23 -10.42 17.75
C ASN A 209 -7.25 -9.55 18.49
N ASN A 210 -6.99 -8.24 18.63
CA ASN A 210 -7.85 -7.34 19.39
C ASN A 210 -8.67 -6.39 18.50
N HIS A 211 -8.31 -6.25 17.21
CA HIS A 211 -8.92 -5.27 16.31
C HIS A 211 -9.05 -5.85 14.89
N LYS A 212 -10.27 -6.17 14.46
CA LYS A 212 -10.55 -6.75 13.13
C LYS A 212 -10.19 -5.83 11.95
N ASN A 213 -10.07 -4.54 12.23
CA ASN A 213 -9.92 -3.46 11.25
C ASN A 213 -8.48 -2.92 11.12
N VAL A 214 -7.50 -3.54 11.77
CA VAL A 214 -6.08 -3.17 11.60
C VAL A 214 -5.42 -4.03 10.53
N TYR A 215 -4.66 -3.38 9.66
CA TYR A 215 -3.89 -3.96 8.58
C TYR A 215 -2.47 -3.40 8.62
N PHE A 216 -1.53 -4.08 7.97
CA PHE A 216 -0.13 -3.67 7.92
C PHE A 216 0.40 -3.72 6.50
N HIS A 217 1.40 -2.88 6.26
CA HIS A 217 1.93 -2.66 4.94
C HIS A 217 3.45 -2.84 4.90
N THR A 218 3.95 -3.47 3.85
CA THR A 218 5.32 -4.01 3.77
C THR A 218 6.41 -3.02 3.40
N GLY A 219 6.06 -1.79 3.00
CA GLY A 219 7.05 -0.78 2.60
C GLY A 219 8.17 -0.65 3.63
N TRP A 220 9.43 -0.55 3.17
CA TRP A 220 10.62 -0.44 4.03
C TRP A 220 10.86 -1.57 5.06
N THR A 221 10.33 -2.78 4.85
CA THR A 221 10.48 -3.88 5.82
C THR A 221 11.43 -5.02 5.41
N ASN A 222 12.27 -4.77 4.40
CA ASN A 222 13.23 -5.74 3.84
C ASN A 222 14.70 -5.34 4.09
N PRO A 223 15.67 -6.26 3.91
CA PRO A 223 17.07 -5.99 4.19
C PRO A 223 17.68 -4.83 3.40
N VAL A 224 17.24 -4.58 2.17
CA VAL A 224 17.75 -3.47 1.34
C VAL A 224 17.39 -2.14 1.99
N ALA A 225 16.14 -2.01 2.43
CA ALA A 225 15.61 -0.82 3.07
C ALA A 225 16.16 -0.62 4.50
N VAL A 226 16.26 -1.70 5.28
CA VAL A 226 16.78 -1.62 6.65
C VAL A 226 18.27 -1.23 6.66
N LYS A 227 19.07 -1.73 5.70
CA LYS A 227 20.50 -1.40 5.60
C LYS A 227 20.76 0.00 5.02
N SER A 228 19.82 0.59 4.30
CA SER A 228 20.01 1.92 3.67
C SER A 228 19.74 3.10 4.61
N SER A 229 19.36 2.84 5.86
CA SER A 229 18.91 3.87 6.80
C SER A 229 19.15 3.48 8.26
N ASN A 230 19.49 4.46 9.10
CA ASN A 230 19.63 4.27 10.55
C ASN A 230 18.29 4.31 11.31
N GLN A 231 17.17 4.23 10.59
CA GLN A 231 15.86 4.21 11.23
C GLN A 231 15.54 2.82 11.76
N PRO A 232 14.77 2.71 12.86
CA PRO A 232 14.44 1.44 13.49
C PRO A 232 13.32 0.70 12.71
N TRP A 233 13.60 0.40 11.45
CA TRP A 233 12.69 -0.33 10.57
C TRP A 233 12.47 -1.75 11.07
N THR A 234 11.23 -2.23 10.95
CA THR A 234 10.94 -3.65 11.11
C THR A 234 11.54 -4.42 9.95
N ASN A 235 12.51 -5.29 10.19
CA ASN A 235 12.97 -6.24 9.18
C ASN A 235 12.17 -7.54 9.31
N VAL A 236 11.42 -7.94 8.27
CA VAL A 236 10.67 -9.21 8.26
C VAL A 236 11.48 -10.40 7.78
N PHE A 237 12.75 -10.18 7.44
CA PHE A 237 13.65 -11.18 6.88
C PHE A 237 14.76 -11.57 7.85
N LYS A 238 15.23 -12.80 7.72
CA LYS A 238 16.49 -13.30 8.28
C LYS A 238 17.37 -13.78 7.13
N GLY A 239 18.39 -12.98 6.78
CA GLY A 239 19.15 -13.20 5.56
C GLY A 239 18.28 -12.93 4.33
N ASP A 240 18.19 -13.91 3.42
CA ASP A 240 17.42 -13.80 2.17
C ASP A 240 16.01 -14.39 2.23
N HIS A 241 15.61 -14.91 3.39
CA HIS A 241 14.32 -15.56 3.63
C HIS A 241 13.48 -14.77 4.64
N LEU A 242 12.16 -14.97 4.63
CA LEU A 242 11.31 -14.49 5.72
C LEU A 242 11.78 -15.09 7.04
N SER A 243 11.82 -14.30 8.11
CA SER A 243 12.09 -14.90 9.42
C SER A 243 10.92 -15.81 9.84
N PRO A 244 11.16 -16.88 10.61
CA PRO A 244 10.11 -17.86 10.94
C PRO A 244 8.86 -17.23 11.56
N GLU A 245 9.03 -16.28 12.47
CA GLU A 245 7.92 -15.60 13.14
C GLU A 245 7.08 -14.72 12.19
N TRP A 246 7.70 -14.09 11.19
CA TRP A 246 6.97 -13.31 10.18
C TRP A 246 6.33 -14.20 9.12
N LYS A 247 7.02 -15.26 8.68
CA LYS A 247 6.47 -16.28 7.77
C LYS A 247 5.21 -16.88 8.36
N ASN A 248 5.26 -17.33 9.61
CA ASN A 248 4.11 -17.88 10.31
C ASN A 248 2.96 -16.86 10.44
N LEU A 249 3.28 -15.59 10.75
CA LEU A 249 2.26 -14.56 10.88
C LEU A 249 1.59 -14.24 9.52
N PHE A 250 2.35 -14.21 8.43
CA PHE A 250 1.81 -14.04 7.07
C PHE A 250 0.94 -15.22 6.63
N ILE A 251 1.29 -16.46 7.00
CA ILE A 251 0.50 -17.65 6.70
C ILE A 251 -0.80 -17.69 7.51
N GLN A 252 -0.76 -17.35 8.80
CA GLN A 252 -1.94 -17.42 9.66
C GLN A 252 -2.92 -16.25 9.45
N TYR A 253 -2.42 -15.08 9.07
CA TYR A 253 -3.23 -13.87 8.90
C TYR A 253 -2.94 -13.11 7.60
N PRO A 254 -2.90 -13.78 6.42
CA PRO A 254 -2.53 -13.15 5.15
C PRO A 254 -3.43 -11.96 4.80
N GLN A 255 -4.70 -12.02 5.15
CA GLN A 255 -5.70 -10.96 4.97
C GLN A 255 -5.39 -9.66 5.73
N ARG A 256 -4.40 -9.64 6.63
CA ARG A 256 -3.99 -8.47 7.43
C ARG A 256 -2.75 -7.76 6.88
N PHE A 257 -2.14 -8.28 5.81
CA PHE A 257 -0.91 -7.73 5.23
C PHE A 257 -1.11 -7.31 3.78
N ILE A 258 -0.52 -6.18 3.41
CA ILE A 258 -0.68 -5.56 2.09
C ILE A 258 0.71 -5.27 1.54
N PHE A 259 1.00 -5.78 0.35
CA PHE A 259 2.24 -5.51 -0.34
C PHE A 259 2.35 -4.06 -0.77
N ALA A 260 3.57 -3.53 -0.63
CA ALA A 260 4.01 -2.24 -1.13
C ALA A 260 5.45 -1.94 -0.75
N LEU A 261 5.95 -0.83 -1.29
CA LEU A 261 7.36 -0.49 -1.32
C LEU A 261 7.68 0.86 -0.68
N ASP A 262 6.74 1.81 -0.74
CA ASP A 262 6.94 3.19 -0.31
C ASP A 262 8.17 3.83 -0.99
N ASN A 263 8.10 3.88 -2.32
CA ASN A 263 9.06 4.62 -3.12
C ASN A 263 8.78 6.11 -2.96
N VAL A 264 9.79 6.88 -2.53
CA VAL A 264 9.65 8.27 -2.13
C VAL A 264 10.68 9.13 -2.84
N PHE A 265 11.97 8.76 -2.78
CA PHE A 265 13.08 9.50 -3.40
C PHE A 265 13.57 8.88 -4.70
N SER A 266 14.41 9.60 -5.46
CA SER A 266 14.90 9.21 -6.79
C SER A 266 15.55 7.85 -6.77
N GLU A 267 16.34 7.60 -5.74
CA GLU A 267 17.09 6.36 -5.57
C GLU A 267 16.16 5.18 -5.36
N HIS A 268 14.93 5.41 -4.87
CA HIS A 268 13.98 4.32 -4.58
C HIS A 268 13.41 3.73 -5.86
N TRP A 269 13.22 4.55 -6.91
CA TRP A 269 12.58 4.16 -8.17
C TRP A 269 13.53 3.48 -9.17
N GLY A 270 14.82 3.30 -8.83
CA GLY A 270 15.84 2.69 -9.71
C GLY A 270 16.32 1.31 -9.22
N GLY A 271 17.64 1.13 -9.11
CA GLY A 271 18.22 -0.13 -8.65
C GLY A 271 17.79 -0.56 -7.24
N PHE A 272 17.40 0.39 -6.37
CA PHE A 272 16.78 0.07 -5.09
C PHE A 272 15.44 -0.65 -5.27
N TYR A 273 14.61 -0.17 -6.19
CA TYR A 273 13.32 -0.78 -6.55
C TYR A 273 13.50 -2.25 -6.91
N GLN A 274 14.41 -2.53 -7.85
CA GLN A 274 14.71 -3.88 -8.31
C GLN A 274 15.18 -4.79 -7.17
N LYS A 275 16.10 -4.29 -6.32
CA LYS A 275 16.60 -5.05 -5.17
C LYS A 275 15.49 -5.37 -4.16
N GLN A 276 14.63 -4.39 -3.82
CA GLN A 276 13.48 -4.64 -2.94
C GLN A 276 12.54 -5.70 -3.53
N MET A 277 12.22 -5.59 -4.82
CA MET A 277 11.33 -6.54 -5.49
C MET A 277 11.92 -7.96 -5.55
N SER A 278 13.23 -8.11 -5.74
CA SER A 278 13.88 -9.42 -5.69
C SER A 278 13.72 -10.11 -4.33
N TYR A 279 13.77 -9.36 -3.21
CA TYR A 279 13.48 -9.92 -1.89
C TYR A 279 12.02 -10.35 -1.75
N TRP A 280 11.08 -9.51 -2.18
CA TRP A 280 9.66 -9.80 -2.05
C TRP A 280 9.18 -10.95 -2.96
N LYS A 281 9.72 -11.04 -4.19
CA LYS A 281 9.45 -12.17 -5.08
C LYS A 281 9.89 -13.50 -4.46
N ARG A 282 11.09 -13.55 -3.87
CA ARG A 282 11.55 -14.75 -3.13
C ARG A 282 10.67 -15.04 -1.92
N ALA A 283 10.37 -14.02 -1.11
CA ALA A 283 9.52 -14.19 0.06
C ALA A 283 8.14 -14.78 -0.27
N PHE A 284 7.49 -14.30 -1.33
CA PHE A 284 6.18 -14.81 -1.73
C PHE A 284 6.26 -16.16 -2.47
N ALA A 285 7.39 -16.53 -3.05
CA ALA A 285 7.60 -17.89 -3.53
C ALA A 285 7.70 -18.93 -2.38
N GLU A 286 7.98 -18.49 -1.15
CA GLU A 286 8.09 -19.36 0.02
C GLU A 286 6.79 -19.54 0.82
N LEU A 287 5.75 -18.76 0.50
CA LEU A 287 4.45 -18.82 1.17
C LEU A 287 3.49 -19.73 0.36
N PRO A 288 2.47 -20.32 1.03
CA PRO A 288 1.32 -20.89 0.33
C PRO A 288 0.73 -19.90 -0.68
N SER A 289 0.28 -20.41 -1.83
CA SER A 289 -0.20 -19.58 -2.95
C SER A 289 -1.32 -18.62 -2.52
N ASP A 290 -2.32 -19.11 -1.79
CA ASP A 290 -3.43 -18.30 -1.25
C ASP A 290 -2.94 -17.11 -0.39
N ALA A 291 -1.97 -17.35 0.50
CA ALA A 291 -1.36 -16.29 1.29
C ALA A 291 -0.59 -15.28 0.43
N SER A 292 0.20 -15.76 -0.54
CA SER A 292 0.94 -14.90 -1.47
C SER A 292 0.03 -14.01 -2.31
N HIS A 293 -1.03 -14.58 -2.89
CA HIS A 293 -1.98 -13.83 -3.70
C HIS A 293 -2.70 -12.76 -2.87
N LEU A 294 -3.16 -13.11 -1.66
CA LEU A 294 -3.80 -12.15 -0.76
C LEU A 294 -2.87 -10.98 -0.43
N ILE A 295 -1.62 -11.25 -0.07
CA ILE A 295 -0.69 -10.20 0.35
C ILE A 295 -0.21 -9.37 -0.84
N ALA A 296 0.13 -10.01 -1.96
CA ALA A 296 0.72 -9.35 -3.13
C ALA A 296 -0.27 -8.46 -3.89
N HIS A 297 -1.55 -8.85 -3.97
CA HIS A 297 -2.56 -8.06 -4.68
C HIS A 297 -3.97 -8.15 -4.06
N GLY A 298 -4.44 -9.33 -3.65
CA GLY A 298 -5.86 -9.56 -3.31
C GLY A 298 -6.42 -8.66 -2.21
N ASN A 299 -5.63 -8.36 -1.18
CA ASN A 299 -6.04 -7.43 -0.13
C ASN A 299 -6.15 -6.00 -0.64
N ALA A 300 -5.26 -5.57 -1.53
CA ALA A 300 -5.34 -4.24 -2.12
C ALA A 300 -6.56 -4.13 -3.06
N GLU A 301 -6.82 -5.16 -3.87
CA GLU A 301 -8.00 -5.22 -4.72
C GLU A 301 -9.29 -5.09 -3.92
N ARG A 302 -9.40 -5.88 -2.85
CA ARG A 302 -10.57 -5.84 -1.96
C ARG A 302 -10.75 -4.51 -1.25
N LEU A 303 -9.67 -3.91 -0.73
CA LEU A 303 -9.74 -2.70 0.09
C LEU A 303 -9.94 -1.41 -0.71
N TRP A 304 -9.43 -1.36 -1.95
CA TRP A 304 -9.57 -0.17 -2.82
C TRP A 304 -10.47 -0.41 -4.03
N HIS A 305 -11.15 -1.55 -4.10
CA HIS A 305 -12.02 -1.93 -5.22
C HIS A 305 -11.30 -1.85 -6.58
N ILE A 306 -10.04 -2.28 -6.61
CA ILE A 306 -9.23 -2.30 -7.82
C ILE A 306 -9.74 -3.44 -8.69
N THR A 307 -10.28 -3.10 -9.86
CA THR A 307 -10.73 -4.08 -10.84
C THR A 307 -9.52 -4.61 -11.61
N GLN A 308 -9.50 -5.91 -11.86
CA GLN A 308 -8.55 -6.50 -12.79
C GLN A 308 -8.94 -6.01 -14.19
N THR A 309 -8.05 -5.26 -14.85
CA THR A 309 -8.21 -5.02 -16.28
C THR A 309 -7.88 -6.34 -16.98
N PRO A 310 -8.77 -6.87 -17.84
CA PRO A 310 -8.40 -7.98 -18.72
C PRO A 310 -7.15 -7.59 -19.51
N GLN A 311 -6.15 -8.47 -19.55
CA GLN A 311 -4.98 -8.28 -20.41
C GLN A 311 -5.38 -8.28 -21.88
#